data_AF-A0A960XSL0-F1
#
_entry.id   AF-A0A960XSL0-F1
#
_cell.length_a   1.000
_cell.length_b   1.000
_cell.length_c   1.000
_cell.angle_alpha   90.00
_cell.angle_beta   90.00
_cell.angle_gamma   90.00
#
_symmetry.space_group_name_H-M   'P 1'
#
loop_
_entity.id
_entity.type
_entity.pdbx_description
1 polymer ?
#
loop_
_entity_poly.entity_id
_entity_poly.type
_entity_poly.pdbx_seq_one_letter_code
_entity_poly.pdbx_strand_id
1 'polypeptide(L)'
;VFYQTWGYRGGDEWRKGDDFAAMNARLREGYGEAGETLGMQVVPVGDAWEREVRAGRGGRLYDADGKHPSEAGDEVTARVFLERLTELRKRR
;
A
#
# COMPACT_ATOMS: atom_id res chain seq x y z
N VAL A 1 -5.61 8.02 -11.39
CA VAL A 1 -5.25 6.74 -10.72
C VAL A 1 -5.40 6.94 -9.22
N PHE A 2 -5.86 5.93 -8.48
CA PHE A 2 -5.82 5.92 -7.03
C PHE A 2 -4.52 5.29 -6.53
N TYR A 3 -4.09 5.76 -5.37
CA TYR A 3 -2.90 5.28 -4.68
C TYR A 3 -3.33 4.46 -3.47
N GLN A 4 -3.36 3.14 -3.60
CA GLN A 4 -3.69 2.26 -2.48
C GLN A 4 -2.54 2.30 -1.48
N THR A 5 -2.76 2.96 -0.34
CA THR A 5 -1.80 3.07 0.76
C THR A 5 -1.60 1.73 1.49
N TRP A 6 -0.74 1.72 2.50
CA TRP A 6 -0.43 0.56 3.34
C TRP A 6 -1.07 0.66 4.72
N GLY A 7 -1.19 -0.50 5.39
CA GLY A 7 -1.49 -0.53 6.82
C GLY A 7 -0.36 0.07 7.65
N TYR A 8 -0.68 0.69 8.79
CA TYR A 8 0.34 1.16 9.73
C TYR A 8 1.10 -0.01 10.36
N ARG A 9 2.31 0.26 10.87
CA ARG A 9 3.17 -0.77 11.49
C ARG A 9 2.46 -1.54 12.60
N GLY A 10 1.68 -0.84 13.42
CA GLY A 10 0.86 -1.41 14.49
C GLY A 10 -0.62 -1.61 14.11
N GLY A 11 -0.99 -1.32 12.87
CA GLY A 11 -2.39 -1.22 12.45
C GLY A 11 -3.12 0.01 13.02
N ASP A 12 -4.44 -0.02 13.00
CA ASP A 12 -5.30 1.10 13.40
C ASP A 12 -5.58 1.05 14.91
N GLU A 13 -4.93 1.95 15.67
CA GLU A 13 -5.04 2.01 17.13
C GLU A 13 -6.48 2.25 17.64
N TRP A 14 -7.35 2.79 16.79
CA TRP A 14 -8.75 3.07 17.11
C TRP A 14 -9.67 1.89 16.84
N ARG A 15 -9.16 0.81 16.24
CA ARG A 15 -9.91 -0.41 15.93
C ARG A 15 -9.30 -1.61 16.65
N LYS A 16 -10.09 -2.20 17.56
CA LYS A 16 -9.66 -3.37 18.32
C LYS A 16 -9.29 -4.54 17.40
N GLY A 17 -8.04 -5.00 17.50
CA GLY A 17 -7.54 -6.14 16.73
C GLY A 17 -7.19 -5.81 15.28
N ASP A 18 -7.16 -4.54 14.89
CA ASP A 18 -6.74 -4.11 13.56
C ASP A 18 -5.21 -3.99 13.55
N ASP A 19 -4.53 -5.07 13.17
CA ASP A 19 -3.08 -5.09 12.96
C ASP A 19 -2.71 -4.61 11.55
N PHE A 20 -1.43 -4.69 11.18
CA PHE A 20 -0.98 -4.34 9.83
C PHE A 20 -1.78 -5.07 8.74
N ALA A 21 -2.00 -6.39 8.89
CA ALA A 21 -2.62 -7.21 7.86
C ALA A 21 -4.10 -6.89 7.72
N ALA A 22 -4.80 -6.74 8.84
CA ALA A 22 -6.21 -6.35 8.87
C ALA A 22 -6.42 -4.95 8.26
N MET A 23 -5.58 -3.99 8.63
CA MET A 23 -5.68 -2.63 8.11
C MET A 23 -5.36 -2.59 6.60
N ASN A 24 -4.32 -3.31 6.17
CA ASN A 24 -3.93 -3.35 4.76
C ASN A 24 -5.01 -4.03 3.89
N ALA A 25 -5.69 -5.06 4.40
CA ALA A 25 -6.81 -5.69 3.72
C ALA A 25 -8.00 -4.72 3.56
N ARG A 26 -8.33 -3.97 4.60
CA ARG A 26 -9.40 -2.97 4.59
C ARG A 26 -9.11 -1.81 3.63
N LEU A 27 -7.85 -1.36 3.58
CA LEU A 27 -7.41 -0.37 2.59
C LEU A 27 -7.53 -0.92 1.16
N ARG A 28 -7.09 -2.15 0.92
CA ARG A 28 -7.23 -2.81 -0.39
C ARG A 28 -8.68 -2.83 -0.87
N GLU A 29 -9.58 -3.26 -0.01
CA GLU A 29 -11.02 -3.30 -0.28
C GLU A 29 -11.55 -1.90 -0.62
N GLY A 30 -11.34 -0.92 0.26
CA GLY A 30 -11.87 0.44 0.04
C GLY A 30 -11.33 1.14 -1.21
N TYR A 31 -10.03 1.00 -1.51
CA TYR A 31 -9.47 1.53 -2.76
C TYR A 31 -9.96 0.77 -3.99
N GLY A 32 -10.17 -0.55 -3.88
CA GLY A 32 -10.73 -1.38 -4.94
C GLY A 32 -12.15 -0.93 -5.30
N GLU A 33 -13.04 -0.83 -4.30
CA GLU A 33 -14.41 -0.35 -4.46
C GLU A 33 -14.47 1.06 -5.07
N ALA A 34 -13.64 1.98 -4.55
CA ALA A 34 -13.56 3.34 -5.10
C ALA A 34 -13.08 3.34 -6.56
N GLY A 35 -12.10 2.51 -6.89
CA GLY A 35 -11.59 2.36 -8.25
C GLY A 35 -12.65 1.84 -9.21
N GLU A 36 -13.40 0.82 -8.83
CA GLU A 36 -14.50 0.26 -9.61
C GLU A 36 -15.62 1.29 -9.80
N THR A 37 -16.05 1.93 -8.71
CA THR A 37 -17.15 2.90 -8.72
C THR A 37 -16.87 4.11 -9.61
N LEU A 38 -15.62 4.57 -9.62
CA LEU A 38 -15.22 5.78 -10.36
C LEU A 38 -14.58 5.49 -11.72
N GLY A 39 -14.48 4.21 -12.11
CA GLY A 39 -13.77 3.82 -13.34
C GLY A 39 -12.29 4.19 -13.31
N MET A 40 -11.68 4.28 -12.13
CA MET A 40 -10.31 4.68 -11.92
C MET A 40 -9.41 3.48 -11.61
N GLN A 41 -8.23 3.46 -12.20
CA GLN A 41 -7.24 2.43 -11.89
C GLN A 41 -6.59 2.66 -10.54
N VAL A 42 -6.32 1.58 -9.82
CA VAL A 42 -5.62 1.56 -8.54
C VAL A 42 -4.16 1.14 -8.73
N VAL A 43 -3.24 1.84 -8.08
CA VAL A 43 -1.82 1.47 -7.96
C VAL A 43 -1.65 0.70 -6.64
N PRO A 44 -1.25 -0.59 -6.68
CA PRO A 44 -1.37 -1.47 -5.51
C PRO A 44 -0.14 -1.40 -4.59
N VAL A 45 0.09 -0.23 -3.98
CA VAL A 45 1.29 -0.03 -3.16
C VAL A 45 1.21 -0.78 -1.82
N GLY A 46 0.05 -0.79 -1.16
CA GLY A 46 -0.20 -1.60 0.03
C GLY A 46 0.11 -3.10 -0.17
N ASP A 47 -0.10 -3.63 -1.37
CA ASP A 47 0.22 -5.03 -1.69
C ASP A 47 1.73 -5.27 -1.77
N ALA A 48 2.49 -4.31 -2.29
CA ALA A 48 3.95 -4.39 -2.32
C ALA A 48 4.56 -4.28 -0.92
N TRP A 49 4.02 -3.38 -0.10
CA TRP A 49 4.38 -3.26 1.31
C TRP A 49 4.10 -4.55 2.07
N GLU A 50 2.95 -5.17 1.86
CA GLU A 50 2.63 -6.45 2.49
C GLU A 50 3.60 -7.57 2.09
N ARG A 51 4.07 -7.62 0.84
CA ARG A 51 5.10 -8.59 0.41
C ARG A 51 6.40 -8.40 1.18
N GLU A 52 6.83 -7.15 1.40
CA GLU A 52 8.02 -6.84 2.18
C GLU A 52 7.85 -7.19 3.67
N VAL A 53 6.68 -6.88 4.26
CA VAL A 53 6.34 -7.24 5.65
C VAL A 53 6.35 -8.76 5.84
N ARG A 54 5.69 -9.52 4.97
CA ARG A 54 5.67 -11.00 5.01
C ARG A 54 7.05 -11.61 4.83
N ALA A 55 7.96 -10.92 4.16
CA ALA A 55 9.34 -11.33 4.00
C ALA A 55 10.27 -10.88 5.16
N GLY A 56 9.70 -10.40 6.27
CA GLY A 56 10.46 -9.96 7.45
C GLY A 56 11.15 -8.61 7.29
N ARG A 57 10.89 -7.88 6.20
CA ARG A 57 11.49 -6.57 5.90
C ARG A 57 10.58 -5.40 6.27
N GLY A 58 9.50 -5.62 7.02
CA GLY A 58 8.56 -4.55 7.39
C GLY A 58 9.19 -3.42 8.22
N GLY A 59 10.17 -3.73 9.06
CA GLY A 59 10.77 -2.75 9.99
C GLY A 59 11.47 -1.57 9.29
N ARG A 60 12.02 -1.78 8.08
CA ARG A 60 12.72 -0.74 7.32
C ARG A 60 11.79 0.20 6.55
N LEU A 61 10.51 -0.14 6.39
CA LEU A 61 9.60 0.57 5.49
C LEU A 61 9.02 1.86 6.09
N TYR A 62 8.96 1.96 7.42
CA TYR A 62 8.33 3.09 8.09
C TYR A 62 9.36 4.01 8.71
N ASP A 63 9.01 5.29 8.76
CA ASP A 63 9.63 6.24 9.65
C ASP A 63 9.30 5.92 11.13
N ALA A 64 9.85 6.72 12.05
CA ALA A 64 9.78 6.52 13.49
C ALA A 64 8.35 6.46 14.03
N ASP A 65 7.38 7.08 13.37
CA ASP A 65 5.99 7.09 13.81
C ASP A 65 5.19 5.83 13.45
N GLY A 66 5.77 4.94 12.64
CA GLY A 66 5.12 3.70 12.20
C GLY A 66 3.92 3.89 11.26
N LYS A 67 3.72 5.10 10.71
CA LYS A 67 2.61 5.45 9.81
C LYS A 67 3.16 5.94 8.46
N HIS A 68 4.09 6.89 8.49
CA HIS A 68 4.73 7.45 7.31
C HIS A 68 5.85 6.55 6.77
N PRO A 69 6.17 6.65 5.47
CA PRO A 69 7.23 5.86 4.87
C PRO A 69 8.61 6.40 5.28
N SER A 70 9.56 5.49 5.41
CA SER A 70 10.99 5.84 5.34
C SER A 70 11.42 5.97 3.87
N GLU A 71 12.69 6.31 3.64
CA GLU A 71 13.29 6.28 2.31
C GLU A 71 13.13 4.90 1.61
N ALA A 72 13.32 3.79 2.34
CA ALA A 72 13.11 2.46 1.78
C ALA A 72 11.63 2.17 1.49
N GLY A 73 10.71 2.76 2.26
CA GLY A 73 9.28 2.73 1.97
C GLY A 73 8.94 3.48 0.68
N ASP A 74 9.49 4.69 0.52
CA ASP A 74 9.33 5.52 -0.67
C ASP A 74 9.89 4.84 -1.93
N GLU A 75 11.04 4.15 -1.82
CA GLU A 75 11.60 3.36 -2.93
C GLU A 75 10.64 2.26 -3.41
N VAL A 76 10.04 1.51 -2.47
CA VAL A 76 9.05 0.47 -2.79
C VAL A 76 7.84 1.10 -3.46
N THR A 77 7.33 2.21 -2.91
CA THR A 77 6.21 2.95 -3.48
C THR A 77 6.49 3.43 -4.90
N ALA A 78 7.60 4.13 -5.12
CA ALA A 78 7.99 4.66 -6.41
C ALA A 78 8.12 3.56 -7.48
N ARG A 79 8.68 2.40 -7.10
CA ARG A 79 8.81 1.24 -7.99
C ARG A 79 7.45 0.74 -8.48
N VAL A 80 6.47 0.58 -7.59
CA VAL A 80 5.12 0.12 -7.97
C VAL A 80 4.44 1.12 -8.89
N PHE A 81 4.58 2.42 -8.64
CA PHE A 81 4.07 3.45 -9.55
C PHE A 81 4.71 3.35 -10.94
N LEU A 82 6.03 3.23 -11.00
CA LEU A 82 6.76 3.11 -12.27
C LEU A 82 6.34 1.86 -13.05
N GLU A 83 6.24 0.71 -12.38
CA GLU A 83 5.75 -0.55 -12.96
C GLU A 83 4.35 -0.37 -13.53
N ARG A 84 3.43 0.20 -12.74
CA ARG A 84 2.05 0.39 -13.14
C ARG A 84 1.92 1.33 -14.34
N LEU A 85 2.59 2.47 -14.32
CA LEU A 85 2.58 3.42 -15.44
C LEU A 85 3.16 2.79 -16.71
N THR A 86 4.19 1.96 -16.58
CA THR A 86 4.81 1.26 -17.71
C THR A 86 3.88 0.20 -18.31
N GLU A 87 3.15 -0.56 -17.49
CA GLU A 87 2.13 -1.50 -17.96
C GLU A 87 1.00 -0.81 -18.72
N LEU A 88 0.53 0.32 -18.21
CA LEU A 88 -0.56 1.08 -18.82
C LEU A 88 -0.17 1.65 -20.18
N ARG A 89 1.08 2.09 -20.33
CA ARG A 89 1.61 2.52 -21.62
C ARG A 89 1.59 1.38 -22.65
N LYS A 90 1.90 0.14 -22.27
CA LYS A 90 1.93 -1.02 -23.18
C LYS A 90 0.55 -1.49 -23.64
N ARG A 91 -0.53 -1.08 -22.95
CA ARG A 91 -1.92 -1.46 -23.26
C ARG A 91 -2.62 -0.49 -24.21
N ARG A 92 -1.94 0.59 -24.61
CA ARG A 92 -2.39 1.55 -25.62
C ARG A 92 -1.71 1.25 -26.94
#